data_AF-A0A8S0W215-F1
#
_entry.id   AF-A0A8S0W215-F1
#
_cell.length_a   1.000
_cell.length_b   1.000
_cell.length_c   1.000
_cell.angle_alpha   90.00
_cell.angle_beta   90.00
_cell.angle_gamma   90.00
#
_symmetry.space_group_name_H-M   'P 1'
#
loop_
_entity.id
_entity.type
_entity.pdbx_description
1 polymer ?
#
loop_
_entity_poly.entity_id
_entity_poly.type
_entity_poly.pdbx_seq_one_letter_code
_entity_poly.pdbx_strand_id
1 'polypeptide(L)'
;MTKVERQHRLLKLVATSPWVYTTDALASGLKSSVSSIVRDLKELEANGYSLTKNEQGQLFLQETGWDSFSGVKEATLRQLEILRFIAAHEQTAGRADIVSHFTRGYEVGEKTIERDLKDLCQRHLIDEVNGRYVLNASQLLPPIDLDTVEKGLLIDALTMQREVSARRDEAKSAAAKLQVSLRLPGGGIETVVVHGRRPIEDLRRSHYCQRLEEFARKRETVKLLYRRGREAAREVRVNPLGIVYYWALDNWYLAAQDNERPQQIKTYLLDRILLAESTGVNFSFPEGFRLEDWYRFSWGVFRQGNPVDVKIRFHDYYATVQRVREELANRKTCTLREENGHLLVEDRVDGLAELAVWLRGFGPGAEVIGPKELRDLVVNDLEKILEIYGE
;
A
#
# COMPACT_ATOMS: atom_id res chain seq x y z
N MET A 1 -6.78 -31.52 -1.45
CA MET A 1 -6.67 -30.06 -1.41
C MET A 1 -5.42 -29.72 -0.64
N THR A 2 -4.51 -28.97 -1.25
CA THR A 2 -3.30 -28.50 -0.56
C THR A 2 -3.69 -27.48 0.52
N LYS A 3 -2.76 -27.18 1.42
CA LYS A 3 -2.98 -26.18 2.47
C LYS A 3 -3.27 -24.78 1.88
N VAL A 4 -2.49 -24.38 0.88
CA VAL A 4 -2.63 -23.09 0.19
C VAL A 4 -3.99 -23.00 -0.51
N GLU A 5 -4.38 -24.04 -1.25
CA GLU A 5 -5.71 -24.11 -1.89
C GLU A 5 -6.85 -24.00 -0.86
N ARG A 6 -6.70 -24.59 0.33
CA ARG A 6 -7.69 -24.52 1.39
C ARG A 6 -7.81 -23.10 1.95
N GLN A 7 -6.68 -22.43 2.20
CA GLN A 7 -6.62 -21.05 2.68
C GLN A 7 -7.25 -20.08 1.66
N HIS A 8 -6.92 -20.21 0.38
CA HIS A 8 -7.52 -19.39 -0.68
C HIS A 8 -9.03 -19.59 -0.79
N ARG A 9 -9.50 -20.84 -0.77
CA ARG A 9 -10.95 -21.13 -0.77
C ARG A 9 -11.65 -20.60 0.48
N LEU A 10 -11.02 -20.69 1.64
CA LEU A 10 -11.55 -20.14 2.88
C LEU A 10 -11.76 -18.63 2.76
N LEU A 11 -10.71 -17.90 2.39
CA LEU A 11 -10.77 -16.45 2.21
C LEU A 11 -11.86 -16.06 1.21
N LYS A 12 -11.96 -16.77 0.09
CA LYS A 12 -13.01 -16.56 -0.90
C LYS A 12 -14.41 -16.71 -0.31
N LEU A 13 -14.68 -17.79 0.43
CA LEU A 13 -16.00 -18.03 1.04
C LEU A 13 -16.37 -16.94 2.04
N VAL A 14 -15.46 -16.60 2.96
CA VAL A 14 -15.70 -15.58 3.99
C VAL A 14 -15.87 -14.20 3.38
N ALA A 15 -15.09 -13.87 2.36
CA ALA A 15 -15.15 -12.57 1.71
C ALA A 15 -16.41 -12.38 0.84
N THR A 16 -16.83 -13.41 0.12
CA THR A 16 -18.02 -13.34 -0.77
C THR A 16 -19.33 -13.50 -0.02
N SER A 17 -19.30 -14.05 1.19
CA SER A 17 -20.49 -14.25 2.04
C SER A 17 -20.20 -13.76 3.46
N PRO A 18 -20.14 -12.43 3.68
CA PRO A 18 -19.82 -11.86 4.98
C PRO A 18 -20.85 -12.29 6.03
N TRP A 19 -20.37 -12.68 7.22
CA TRP A 19 -21.22 -13.11 8.34
C TRP A 19 -22.10 -14.34 8.05
N VAL A 20 -21.71 -15.19 7.09
CA VAL A 20 -22.48 -16.43 6.80
C VAL A 20 -21.84 -17.65 7.44
N TYR A 21 -20.52 -17.79 7.31
CA TYR A 21 -19.85 -19.03 7.66
C TYR A 21 -19.23 -18.99 9.07
N THR A 22 -19.53 -20.01 9.87
CA THR A 22 -18.78 -20.36 11.08
C THR A 22 -17.60 -21.27 10.74
N THR A 23 -16.71 -21.51 11.70
CA THR A 23 -15.59 -22.47 11.54
C THR A 23 -16.06 -23.87 11.17
N ASP A 24 -17.16 -24.34 11.77
CA ASP A 24 -17.73 -25.66 11.53
C ASP A 24 -18.40 -25.76 10.16
N ALA A 25 -19.06 -24.69 9.72
CA ALA A 25 -19.63 -24.60 8.38
C ALA A 25 -18.52 -24.62 7.31
N LEU A 26 -17.42 -23.89 7.52
CA LEU A 26 -16.24 -23.92 6.64
C LEU A 26 -15.58 -25.31 6.60
N ALA A 27 -15.43 -25.97 7.75
CA ALA A 27 -14.84 -27.30 7.83
C ALA A 27 -15.65 -28.32 7.02
N SER A 28 -16.97 -28.30 7.18
CA SER A 28 -17.90 -29.15 6.44
C SER A 28 -17.85 -28.86 4.93
N GLY A 29 -17.95 -27.58 4.53
CA GLY A 29 -17.95 -27.17 3.12
C GLY A 29 -16.62 -27.45 2.39
N LEU A 30 -15.50 -27.33 3.10
CA LEU A 30 -14.15 -27.57 2.56
C LEU A 30 -13.67 -29.03 2.73
N LYS A 31 -14.54 -29.94 3.22
CA LYS A 31 -14.21 -31.35 3.50
C LYS A 31 -12.91 -31.50 4.30
N SER A 32 -12.77 -30.69 5.35
CA SER A 32 -11.57 -30.59 6.19
C SER A 32 -11.93 -30.64 7.67
N SER A 33 -11.00 -31.00 8.55
CA SER A 33 -11.28 -30.98 9.99
C SER A 33 -11.41 -29.55 10.52
N VAL A 34 -12.23 -29.35 11.55
CA VAL A 34 -12.35 -28.06 12.25
C VAL A 34 -10.99 -27.59 12.76
N SER A 35 -10.17 -28.51 13.28
CA SER A 35 -8.79 -28.22 13.71
C SER A 35 -7.90 -27.69 12.58
N SER A 36 -8.07 -28.19 11.35
CA SER A 36 -7.33 -27.70 10.18
C SER A 36 -7.79 -26.30 9.77
N ILE A 37 -9.10 -26.03 9.80
CA ILE A 37 -9.64 -24.69 9.50
C ILE A 37 -9.20 -23.67 10.54
N VAL A 38 -9.26 -24.02 11.83
CA VAL A 38 -8.79 -23.13 12.91
C VAL A 38 -7.30 -22.85 12.77
N ARG A 39 -6.49 -23.85 12.41
CA ARG A 39 -5.05 -23.63 12.15
C ARG A 39 -4.86 -22.70 10.95
N ASP A 40 -5.56 -22.95 9.86
CA ASP A 40 -5.43 -22.14 8.65
C ASP A 40 -5.90 -20.69 8.86
N LEU A 41 -6.97 -20.46 9.62
CA LEU A 41 -7.44 -19.13 10.02
C LEU A 41 -6.38 -18.39 10.84
N LYS A 42 -5.81 -19.05 11.85
CA LYS A 42 -4.74 -18.46 12.66
C LYS A 42 -3.51 -18.11 11.84
N GLU A 43 -3.18 -18.93 10.84
CA GLU A 43 -2.07 -18.63 9.94
C GLU A 43 -2.40 -17.53 8.95
N LEU A 44 -3.66 -17.39 8.54
CA LEU A 44 -4.11 -16.26 7.73
C LEU A 44 -4.03 -14.96 8.55
N GLU A 45 -4.53 -14.96 9.78
CA GLU A 45 -4.35 -13.85 10.74
C GLU A 45 -2.85 -13.54 10.94
N ALA A 46 -2.01 -14.55 11.19
CA ALA A 46 -0.55 -14.34 11.28
C ALA A 46 0.10 -13.79 10.00
N ASN A 47 -0.55 -14.00 8.85
CA ASN A 47 -0.21 -13.40 7.57
C ASN A 47 -0.99 -12.09 7.35
N GLY A 48 -1.44 -11.38 8.38
CA GLY A 48 -2.04 -10.04 8.31
C GLY A 48 -3.48 -9.99 7.75
N TYR A 49 -4.14 -11.14 7.57
CA TYR A 49 -5.57 -11.15 7.22
C TYR A 49 -6.38 -10.91 8.50
N SER A 50 -6.97 -9.73 8.67
CA SER A 50 -7.85 -9.48 9.81
C SER A 50 -9.20 -10.18 9.60
N LEU A 51 -9.54 -11.16 10.43
CA LEU A 51 -10.85 -11.81 10.47
C LEU A 51 -11.58 -11.49 11.77
N THR A 52 -12.83 -11.05 11.69
CA THR A 52 -13.68 -10.79 12.86
C THR A 52 -14.82 -11.81 12.95
N LYS A 53 -15.29 -12.04 14.17
CA LYS A 53 -16.42 -12.92 14.47
C LYS A 53 -17.54 -12.13 15.14
N ASN A 54 -18.78 -12.41 14.78
CA ASN A 54 -19.94 -11.91 15.52
C ASN A 54 -20.28 -12.83 16.69
N GLU A 55 -21.33 -12.50 17.45
CA GLU A 55 -21.81 -13.28 18.61
C GLU A 55 -22.18 -14.73 18.25
N GLN A 56 -22.54 -14.98 16.99
CA GLN A 56 -22.90 -16.31 16.48
C GLN A 56 -21.69 -17.08 15.93
N GLY A 57 -20.48 -16.52 16.05
CA GLY A 57 -19.23 -17.12 15.56
C GLY A 57 -19.06 -17.08 14.03
N GLN A 58 -19.87 -16.29 13.32
CA GLN A 58 -19.78 -16.12 11.87
C GLN A 58 -18.65 -15.15 11.52
N LEU A 59 -17.92 -15.47 10.45
CA LEU A 59 -16.69 -14.78 10.09
C LEU A 59 -16.91 -13.62 9.12
N PHE A 60 -16.09 -12.59 9.25
CA PHE A 60 -15.94 -11.49 8.32
C PHE A 60 -14.47 -11.20 8.08
N LEU A 61 -14.03 -11.20 6.83
CA LEU A 61 -12.66 -10.87 6.47
C LEU A 61 -12.52 -9.34 6.43
N GLN A 62 -12.06 -8.69 7.49
CA GLN A 62 -11.96 -7.24 7.58
C GLN A 62 -10.82 -6.66 6.74
N GLU A 63 -9.63 -7.25 6.78
CA GLU A 63 -8.46 -6.77 6.05
C GLU A 63 -7.73 -7.89 5.31
N THR A 64 -6.85 -7.49 4.40
CA THR A 64 -6.18 -8.36 3.43
C THR A 64 -4.79 -8.65 3.93
N GLY A 65 -4.40 -9.92 3.99
CA GLY A 65 -3.07 -10.25 4.47
C GLY A 65 -2.02 -10.27 3.38
N TRP A 66 -0.79 -10.52 3.81
CA TRP A 66 0.35 -10.96 3.03
C TRP A 66 -0.01 -12.30 2.39
N ASP A 67 -0.51 -12.30 1.14
CA ASP A 67 -0.66 -13.55 0.42
C ASP A 67 0.75 -14.17 0.29
N SER A 68 0.87 -15.37 0.86
CA SER A 68 2.08 -15.83 1.52
C SER A 68 3.27 -15.86 0.59
N PHE A 69 4.34 -15.18 0.97
CA PHE A 69 5.67 -15.52 0.48
C PHE A 69 5.87 -17.03 0.67
N SER A 70 6.00 -17.77 -0.41
CA SER A 70 6.64 -19.07 -0.37
C SER A 70 8.14 -18.87 -0.05
N GLY A 71 8.49 -18.51 1.19
CA GLY A 71 9.91 -18.44 1.57
C GLY A 71 10.32 -17.76 2.88
N VAL A 72 9.58 -16.76 3.39
CA VAL A 72 10.03 -15.95 4.55
C VAL A 72 9.30 -16.39 5.81
N LYS A 73 10.04 -16.67 6.90
CA LYS A 73 9.46 -17.07 8.18
C LYS A 73 8.76 -15.87 8.83
N GLU A 74 7.56 -16.09 9.38
CA GLU A 74 6.75 -15.08 10.08
C GLU A 74 7.52 -14.32 11.17
N ALA A 75 8.36 -15.02 11.93
CA ALA A 75 9.24 -14.40 12.94
C ALA A 75 10.23 -13.39 12.32
N THR A 76 10.69 -13.61 11.09
CA THR A 76 11.62 -12.70 10.42
C THR A 76 10.94 -11.39 10.03
N LEU A 77 9.69 -11.44 9.54
CA LEU A 77 8.93 -10.24 9.20
C LEU A 77 8.60 -9.43 10.46
N ARG A 78 8.16 -10.11 11.53
CA ARG A 78 7.86 -9.45 12.81
C ARG A 78 9.09 -8.79 13.44
N GLN A 79 10.24 -9.46 13.38
CA GLN A 79 11.51 -8.90 13.83
C GLN A 79 11.93 -7.66 13.01
N LEU A 80 11.67 -7.63 11.70
CA LEU A 80 11.93 -6.46 10.88
C LEU A 80 11.05 -5.27 11.28
N GLU A 81 9.78 -5.50 11.58
CA GLU A 81 8.89 -4.42 12.05
C GLU A 81 9.28 -3.91 13.43
N ILE A 82 9.69 -4.79 14.36
CA ILE A 82 10.21 -4.38 15.67
C ILE A 82 11.45 -3.48 15.49
N LEU A 83 12.38 -3.88 14.61
CA LEU A 83 13.58 -3.08 14.32
C LEU A 83 13.21 -1.71 13.72
N ARG A 84 12.26 -1.65 12.78
CA ARG A 84 11.78 -0.38 12.21
C ARG A 84 11.09 0.50 13.24
N PHE A 85 10.27 -0.10 14.11
CA PHE A 85 9.59 0.62 15.18
C PHE A 85 10.62 1.27 16.12
N ILE A 86 11.65 0.53 16.53
CA ILE A 86 12.74 1.05 17.35
C ILE A 86 13.48 2.17 16.62
N ALA A 87 13.79 2.00 15.33
CA ALA A 87 14.44 3.03 14.51
C ALA A 87 13.63 4.34 14.45
N ALA A 88 12.31 4.23 14.33
CA ALA A 88 11.42 5.38 14.23
C ALA A 88 11.12 6.04 15.60
N HIS A 89 11.32 5.31 16.70
CA HIS A 89 10.91 5.71 18.04
C HIS A 89 12.04 5.54 19.07
N GLU A 90 13.30 5.83 18.69
CA GLU A 90 14.48 5.62 19.55
C GLU A 90 14.35 6.24 20.95
N GLN A 91 13.56 7.31 21.09
CA GLN A 91 13.34 8.01 22.36
C GLN A 91 12.21 7.40 23.22
N THR A 92 11.32 6.59 22.64
CA THR A 92 10.10 6.09 23.29
C THR A 92 9.87 4.59 23.13
N ALA A 93 10.83 3.83 22.58
CA ALA A 93 10.70 2.40 22.35
C ALA A 93 10.95 1.57 23.62
N GLY A 94 10.13 1.77 24.66
CA GLY A 94 10.11 0.92 25.85
C GLY A 94 9.47 -0.44 25.57
N ARG A 95 9.76 -1.43 26.42
CA ARG A 95 9.14 -2.76 26.32
C ARG A 95 7.60 -2.68 26.30
N ALA A 96 7.02 -1.88 27.19
CA ALA A 96 5.57 -1.71 27.26
C ALA A 96 5.02 -1.03 25.99
N ASP A 97 5.76 -0.11 25.38
CA ASP A 97 5.36 0.59 24.17
C ASP A 97 5.40 -0.35 22.95
N ILE A 98 6.46 -1.14 22.81
CA ILE A 98 6.59 -2.15 21.75
C ILE A 98 5.53 -3.24 21.93
N VAL A 99 5.40 -3.81 23.13
CA VAL A 99 4.38 -4.82 23.41
C VAL A 99 3.00 -4.22 23.14
N SER A 100 2.67 -3.03 23.66
CA SER A 100 1.38 -2.38 23.40
C SER A 100 1.17 -2.12 21.90
N HIS A 101 2.17 -1.67 21.16
CA HIS A 101 2.09 -1.41 19.73
C HIS A 101 1.81 -2.69 18.93
N PHE A 102 2.53 -3.77 19.21
CA PHE A 102 2.41 -5.04 18.50
C PHE A 102 1.35 -5.99 19.08
N THR A 103 0.72 -5.66 20.22
CA THR A 103 -0.37 -6.43 20.84
C THR A 103 -1.72 -5.71 20.83
N ARG A 104 -1.78 -4.39 20.54
CA ARG A 104 -3.04 -3.66 20.34
C ARG A 104 -3.79 -4.27 19.16
N GLY A 105 -4.89 -4.95 19.46
CA GLY A 105 -5.74 -5.62 18.46
C GLY A 105 -5.51 -7.13 18.30
N TYR A 106 -4.58 -7.72 19.08
CA TYR A 106 -4.24 -9.16 19.21
C TYR A 106 -4.09 -10.01 17.92
N GLU A 107 -2.83 -10.23 17.51
CA GLU A 107 -2.37 -11.33 16.63
C GLU A 107 -1.12 -12.07 17.16
N VAL A 108 -0.38 -11.50 18.13
CA VAL A 108 0.85 -12.07 18.68
C VAL A 108 0.83 -11.92 20.21
N GLY A 109 1.04 -13.02 20.95
CA GLY A 109 1.06 -12.97 22.42
C GLY A 109 2.28 -12.19 22.93
N GLU A 110 2.15 -11.48 24.05
CA GLU A 110 3.24 -10.74 24.71
C GLU A 110 4.53 -11.58 24.79
N LYS A 111 4.42 -12.85 25.19
CA LYS A 111 5.55 -13.81 25.24
C LYS A 111 6.30 -14.01 23.92
N THR A 112 5.62 -13.83 22.78
CA THR A 112 6.23 -13.96 21.44
C THR A 112 6.99 -12.70 21.06
N ILE A 113 6.44 -11.52 21.36
CA ILE A 113 7.16 -10.24 21.19
C ILE A 113 8.38 -10.21 22.11
N GLU A 114 8.23 -10.64 23.36
CA GLU A 114 9.35 -10.79 24.30
C GLU A 114 10.41 -11.77 23.78
N ARG A 115 9.99 -12.88 23.19
CA ARG A 115 10.91 -13.85 22.57
C ARG A 115 11.64 -13.23 21.39
N ASP A 116 10.97 -12.44 20.55
CA ASP A 116 11.59 -11.80 19.40
C ASP A 116 12.52 -10.66 19.81
N LEU A 117 12.15 -9.85 20.82
CA LEU A 117 13.04 -8.87 21.44
C LEU A 117 14.27 -9.57 22.03
N LYS A 118 14.08 -10.70 22.71
CA LYS A 118 15.19 -11.51 23.23
C LYS A 118 16.07 -12.06 22.10
N ASP A 119 15.49 -12.54 21.00
CA ASP A 119 16.25 -13.01 19.83
C ASP A 119 17.04 -11.87 19.18
N LEU A 120 16.42 -10.69 19.04
CA LEU A 120 17.08 -9.49 18.50
C LEU A 120 18.24 -9.03 19.41
N CYS A 121 18.07 -9.07 20.73
CA CYS A 121 19.14 -8.80 21.70
C CYS A 121 20.25 -9.86 21.62
N GLN A 122 19.90 -11.15 21.53
CA GLN A 122 20.87 -12.24 21.42
C GLN A 122 21.69 -12.15 20.12
N ARG A 123 21.09 -11.62 19.06
CA ARG A 123 21.75 -11.37 17.77
C ARG A 123 22.46 -10.02 17.72
N HIS A 124 22.47 -9.28 18.83
CA HIS A 124 23.07 -7.95 18.95
C HIS A 124 22.50 -6.92 17.96
N LEU A 125 21.28 -7.11 17.47
CA LEU A 125 20.62 -6.17 16.55
C LEU A 125 20.01 -4.97 17.30
N ILE A 126 19.66 -5.18 18.58
CA ILE A 126 19.17 -4.15 19.50
C ILE A 126 19.82 -4.32 20.87
N ASP A 127 19.95 -3.21 21.59
CA ASP A 127 20.40 -3.16 22.98
C ASP A 127 19.31 -2.57 23.88
N GLU A 128 19.25 -2.99 25.14
CA GLU A 128 18.36 -2.40 26.14
C GLU A 128 19.12 -1.38 27.00
N VAL A 129 18.76 -0.11 26.88
CA VAL A 129 19.37 1.02 27.59
C VAL A 129 18.29 1.78 28.33
N ASN A 130 18.42 1.89 29.66
CA ASN A 130 17.46 2.59 30.53
C ASN A 130 15.99 2.15 30.34
N GLY A 131 15.76 0.84 30.13
CA GLY A 131 14.42 0.28 29.92
C GLY A 131 13.82 0.53 28.53
N ARG A 132 14.64 0.98 27.57
CA ARG A 132 14.27 1.21 26.17
C ARG A 132 15.15 0.38 25.25
N TYR A 133 14.60 -0.03 24.12
CA TYR A 133 15.38 -0.70 23.09
C TYR A 133 15.93 0.33 22.11
N VAL A 134 17.20 0.19 21.77
CA VAL A 134 17.89 1.01 20.75
C VAL A 134 18.51 0.09 19.71
N LEU A 135 18.60 0.54 18.47
CA LEU A 135 19.30 -0.22 17.43
C LEU A 135 20.80 -0.24 17.73
N ASN A 136 21.42 -1.39 17.52
CA ASN A 136 22.87 -1.47 17.60
C ASN A 136 23.49 -0.92 16.30
N ALA A 137 24.06 0.28 16.38
CA ALA A 137 24.66 0.96 15.23
C ALA A 137 25.78 0.15 14.54
N SER A 138 26.45 -0.78 15.24
CA SER A 138 27.49 -1.64 14.66
C SER A 138 26.93 -2.75 13.76
N GLN A 139 25.65 -3.05 13.86
CA GLN A 139 24.94 -4.03 13.03
C GLN A 139 24.15 -3.40 11.88
N LEU A 140 24.12 -2.05 11.80
CA LEU A 140 23.47 -1.33 10.72
C LEU A 140 24.45 -1.16 9.56
N LEU A 141 23.94 -1.40 8.35
CA LEU A 141 24.62 -0.90 7.17
C LEU A 141 24.45 0.62 7.14
N PRO A 142 25.50 1.39 6.82
CA PRO A 142 25.33 2.80 6.49
C PRO A 142 24.36 2.92 5.30
N PRO A 143 23.77 4.11 5.06
CA PRO A 143 23.01 4.34 3.83
C PRO A 143 23.90 3.96 2.63
N ILE A 144 23.44 2.98 1.84
CA ILE A 144 24.11 2.57 0.60
C ILE A 144 23.20 3.01 -0.55
N ASP A 145 23.72 3.90 -1.39
CA ASP A 145 23.06 4.27 -2.63
C ASP A 145 23.39 3.18 -3.66
N LEU A 146 22.35 2.49 -4.13
CA LEU A 146 22.46 1.46 -5.17
C LEU A 146 21.56 1.83 -6.34
N ASP A 147 22.10 1.83 -7.55
CA ASP A 147 21.31 1.96 -8.77
C ASP A 147 20.54 0.65 -9.10
N THR A 148 19.74 0.66 -10.17
CA THR A 148 18.91 -0.49 -10.52
C THR A 148 19.74 -1.73 -10.89
N VAL A 149 20.90 -1.54 -11.51
CA VAL A 149 21.82 -2.63 -11.91
C VAL A 149 22.53 -3.19 -10.68
N GLU A 150 23.05 -2.32 -9.81
CA GLU A 150 23.76 -2.68 -8.58
C GLU A 150 22.86 -3.44 -7.61
N LYS A 151 21.60 -3.02 -7.47
CA LYS A 151 20.59 -3.77 -6.72
C LYS A 151 20.40 -5.18 -7.30
N GLY A 152 20.29 -5.29 -8.63
CA GLY A 152 20.11 -6.58 -9.33
C GLY A 152 21.26 -7.53 -9.06
N LEU A 153 22.49 -7.04 -9.21
CA LEU A 153 23.73 -7.78 -8.93
C LEU A 153 23.81 -8.27 -7.49
N LEU A 154 23.37 -7.46 -6.52
CA LEU A 154 23.35 -7.84 -5.12
C LEU A 154 22.40 -9.01 -4.85
N ILE A 155 21.20 -9.01 -5.44
CA ILE A 155 20.26 -10.12 -5.31
C ILE A 155 20.75 -11.39 -6.02
N ASP A 156 21.33 -11.26 -7.21
CA ASP A 156 21.90 -12.41 -7.93
C ASP A 156 23.03 -13.06 -7.15
N ALA A 157 23.92 -12.24 -6.57
CA ALA A 157 24.97 -12.70 -5.68
C ALA A 157 24.39 -13.44 -4.45
N LEU A 158 23.35 -12.89 -3.81
CA LEU A 158 22.71 -13.53 -2.65
C LEU A 158 21.96 -14.81 -3.00
N THR A 159 21.34 -14.86 -4.18
CA THR A 159 20.64 -16.05 -4.68
C THR A 159 21.63 -17.17 -4.99
N MET A 160 22.76 -16.83 -5.61
CA MET A 160 23.86 -17.77 -5.85
C MET A 160 24.48 -18.26 -4.52
N GLN A 161 24.68 -17.36 -3.56
CA GLN A 161 25.15 -17.72 -2.22
C GLN A 161 24.18 -18.63 -1.47
N ARG A 162 22.87 -18.52 -1.68
CA ARG A 162 21.90 -19.43 -1.06
C ARG A 162 22.10 -20.88 -1.46
N GLU A 163 22.53 -21.12 -2.70
CA GLU A 163 22.75 -22.47 -3.24
C GLU A 163 24.15 -23.02 -2.89
N VAL A 164 25.15 -22.13 -2.78
CA VAL A 164 26.57 -22.50 -2.66
C VAL A 164 27.14 -22.35 -1.23
N SER A 165 26.54 -21.51 -0.38
CA SER A 165 27.05 -21.22 0.97
C SER A 165 26.82 -22.37 1.97
N ALA A 166 27.75 -22.52 2.92
CA ALA A 166 27.59 -23.37 4.10
C ALA A 166 26.57 -22.79 5.12
N ARG A 167 26.23 -21.50 5.01
CA ARG A 167 25.28 -20.76 5.86
C ARG A 167 23.99 -20.46 5.09
N ARG A 168 23.32 -21.52 4.65
CA ARG A 168 22.16 -21.44 3.74
C ARG A 168 20.98 -20.69 4.34
N ASP A 169 20.73 -20.87 5.63
CA ASP A 169 19.58 -20.25 6.30
C ASP A 169 19.79 -18.75 6.51
N GLU A 170 21.01 -18.32 6.82
CA GLU A 170 21.39 -16.91 6.93
C GLU A 170 21.36 -16.22 5.56
N ALA A 171 21.87 -16.87 4.52
CA ALA A 171 21.81 -16.37 3.14
C ALA A 171 20.35 -16.22 2.68
N LYS A 172 19.49 -17.19 3.00
CA LYS A 172 18.05 -17.12 2.73
C LYS A 172 17.37 -15.98 3.50
N SER A 173 17.73 -15.78 4.77
CA SER A 173 17.23 -14.67 5.58
C SER A 173 17.68 -13.32 5.04
N ALA A 174 18.95 -13.16 4.67
CA ALA A 174 19.50 -11.93 4.12
C ALA A 174 18.87 -11.57 2.77
N ALA A 175 18.72 -12.55 1.88
CA ALA A 175 18.05 -12.35 0.59
C ALA A 175 16.59 -11.88 0.77
N ALA A 176 15.84 -12.51 1.68
CA ALA A 176 14.48 -12.10 1.99
C ALA A 176 14.40 -10.66 2.51
N LYS A 177 15.30 -10.29 3.43
CA LYS A 177 15.37 -8.92 3.97
C LYS A 177 15.67 -7.90 2.88
N LEU A 178 16.63 -8.19 2.00
CA LEU A 178 17.06 -7.26 0.95
C LEU A 178 16.07 -7.18 -0.21
N GLN A 179 15.35 -8.25 -0.56
CA GLN A 179 14.27 -8.20 -1.54
C GLN A 179 13.16 -7.24 -1.11
N VAL A 180 12.80 -7.26 0.17
CA VAL A 180 11.81 -6.34 0.76
C VAL A 180 12.34 -4.91 0.77
N SER A 181 13.61 -4.70 1.14
CA SER A 181 14.18 -3.36 1.28
C SER A 181 14.61 -2.68 -0.04
N LEU A 182 15.07 -3.43 -1.06
CA LEU A 182 15.71 -2.84 -2.23
C LEU A 182 14.76 -2.48 -3.38
N ARG A 183 13.50 -2.94 -3.34
CA ARG A 183 12.47 -2.69 -4.38
C ARG A 183 13.06 -2.80 -5.78
N LEU A 184 13.45 -4.00 -6.18
CA LEU A 184 13.97 -4.24 -7.52
C LEU A 184 12.84 -4.43 -8.52
N PRO A 185 12.70 -3.53 -9.52
CA PRO A 185 12.01 -3.88 -10.73
C PRO A 185 12.89 -4.86 -11.52
N GLY A 186 12.37 -6.07 -11.77
CA GLY A 186 12.63 -6.65 -13.10
C GLY A 186 12.15 -5.62 -14.13
N GLY A 187 12.91 -5.39 -15.20
CA GLY A 187 12.75 -4.22 -16.08
C GLY A 187 11.31 -3.78 -16.40
N GLY A 188 11.13 -2.45 -16.35
CA GLY A 188 10.14 -1.68 -17.11
C GLY A 188 8.67 -1.84 -16.75
N ILE A 189 8.26 -1.51 -15.51
CA ILE A 189 6.90 -1.02 -15.21
C ILE A 189 7.02 0.19 -14.29
N GLU A 190 6.36 1.28 -14.69
CA GLU A 190 6.43 2.59 -14.02
C GLU A 190 5.43 2.65 -12.86
N THR A 191 5.93 2.80 -11.63
CA THR A 191 5.12 3.32 -10.52
C THR A 191 4.95 4.83 -10.74
N VAL A 192 3.71 5.28 -10.91
CA VAL A 192 3.43 6.72 -11.12
C VAL A 192 2.90 7.34 -9.84
N VAL A 193 3.54 8.41 -9.39
CA VAL A 193 3.07 9.26 -8.29
C VAL A 193 2.25 10.41 -8.88
N VAL A 194 0.97 10.49 -8.53
CA VAL A 194 0.08 11.56 -8.99
C VAL A 194 0.32 12.81 -8.14
N HIS A 195 1.37 13.57 -8.45
CA HIS A 195 1.81 14.79 -7.73
C HIS A 195 2.16 14.58 -6.25
N GLY A 196 2.70 15.60 -5.57
CA GLY A 196 2.91 15.57 -4.12
C GLY A 196 4.11 14.76 -3.60
N ARG A 197 4.09 14.51 -2.29
CA ARG A 197 5.19 13.90 -1.50
C ARG A 197 5.29 12.39 -1.73
N ARG A 198 6.46 11.82 -1.42
CA ARG A 198 6.65 10.35 -1.43
C ARG A 198 5.83 9.68 -0.31
N PRO A 199 5.32 8.46 -0.54
CA PRO A 199 4.52 7.72 0.43
C PRO A 199 5.27 7.43 1.73
N ILE A 200 4.53 7.38 2.84
CA ILE A 200 5.02 6.75 4.08
C ILE A 200 4.95 5.23 3.84
N GLU A 201 6.09 4.55 3.95
CA GLU A 201 6.24 3.19 3.46
C GLU A 201 5.65 2.15 4.42
N ASP A 202 4.46 1.67 4.08
CA ASP A 202 3.90 0.41 4.59
C ASP A 202 4.44 -0.76 3.76
N LEU A 203 5.05 -1.74 4.44
CA LEU A 203 5.58 -2.95 3.83
C LEU A 203 4.48 -3.77 3.13
N ARG A 204 3.23 -3.74 3.63
CA ARG A 204 2.06 -4.48 3.10
C ARG A 204 1.66 -3.98 1.73
N ARG A 205 1.55 -2.67 1.63
CA ARG A 205 1.27 -1.98 0.36
C ARG A 205 2.39 -2.24 -0.63
N SER A 206 3.65 -2.17 -0.18
CA SER A 206 4.83 -2.45 -1.01
C SER A 206 4.82 -3.87 -1.61
N HIS A 207 4.39 -4.88 -0.85
CA HIS A 207 4.27 -6.27 -1.31
C HIS A 207 3.22 -6.46 -2.41
N TYR A 208 2.00 -5.96 -2.19
CA TYR A 208 0.95 -6.05 -3.21
C TYR A 208 1.32 -5.28 -4.48
N CYS A 209 1.97 -4.12 -4.35
CA CYS A 209 2.51 -3.39 -5.49
C CYS A 209 3.46 -4.27 -6.30
N GLN A 210 4.47 -4.87 -5.66
CA GLN A 210 5.47 -5.70 -6.34
C GLN A 210 4.84 -6.87 -7.10
N ARG A 211 3.88 -7.57 -6.48
CA ARG A 211 3.20 -8.72 -7.09
C ARG A 211 2.33 -8.32 -8.27
N LEU A 212 1.55 -7.25 -8.13
CA LEU A 212 0.70 -6.75 -9.21
C LEU A 212 1.55 -6.19 -10.36
N GLU A 213 2.68 -5.56 -10.08
CA GLU A 213 3.68 -5.18 -11.07
C GLU A 213 4.29 -6.42 -11.75
N GLU A 214 4.54 -7.51 -11.03
CA GLU A 214 5.01 -8.75 -11.63
C GLU A 214 3.99 -9.33 -12.62
N PHE A 215 2.70 -9.36 -12.26
CA PHE A 215 1.64 -9.78 -13.18
C PHE A 215 1.54 -8.88 -14.39
N ALA A 216 1.64 -7.56 -14.21
CA ALA A 216 1.68 -6.61 -15.32
C ALA A 216 2.88 -6.86 -16.24
N ARG A 217 4.06 -7.17 -15.68
CA ARG A 217 5.30 -7.41 -16.43
C ARG A 217 5.22 -8.67 -17.26
N LYS A 218 4.71 -9.74 -16.65
CA LYS A 218 4.44 -11.01 -17.35
C LYS A 218 3.22 -10.92 -18.28
N ARG A 219 2.50 -9.79 -18.25
CA ARG A 219 1.24 -9.57 -18.97
C ARG A 219 0.23 -10.66 -18.67
N GLU A 220 0.14 -11.06 -17.41
CA GLU A 220 -0.79 -12.10 -16.96
C GLU A 220 -2.09 -11.46 -16.48
N THR A 221 -3.22 -11.96 -16.99
CA THR A 221 -4.53 -11.61 -16.47
C THR A 221 -4.64 -12.11 -15.03
N VAL A 222 -5.12 -11.24 -14.15
CA VAL A 222 -5.22 -11.50 -12.71
C VAL A 222 -6.68 -11.59 -12.33
N LYS A 223 -7.00 -12.57 -11.49
CA LYS A 223 -8.27 -12.61 -10.79
C LYS A 223 -8.09 -11.96 -9.42
N LEU A 224 -8.83 -10.87 -9.19
CA LEU A 224 -8.88 -10.20 -7.89
C LEU A 224 -10.14 -10.62 -7.16
N LEU A 225 -10.01 -10.93 -5.88
CA LEU A 225 -11.13 -10.91 -4.95
C LEU A 225 -11.21 -9.49 -4.37
N TYR A 226 -12.14 -8.69 -4.88
CA TYR A 226 -12.20 -7.25 -4.63
C TYR A 226 -13.45 -6.88 -3.85
N ARG A 227 -13.31 -5.99 -2.86
CA ARG A 227 -14.44 -5.54 -2.04
C ARG A 227 -14.64 -4.03 -2.10
N ARG A 228 -15.89 -3.62 -2.26
CA ARG A 228 -16.30 -2.20 -2.20
C ARG A 228 -16.96 -1.93 -0.85
N GLY A 229 -16.26 -1.22 0.04
CA GLY A 229 -16.78 -0.89 1.36
C GLY A 229 -16.98 -2.13 2.25
N ARG A 230 -18.14 -2.21 2.91
CA ARG A 230 -18.51 -3.35 3.80
C ARG A 230 -19.37 -4.41 3.11
N GLU A 231 -19.53 -4.33 1.80
CA GLU A 231 -20.30 -5.31 1.02
C GLU A 231 -19.56 -6.64 0.83
N ALA A 232 -20.26 -7.64 0.30
CA ALA A 232 -19.66 -8.88 -0.17
C ALA A 232 -18.60 -8.61 -1.26
N ALA A 233 -17.45 -9.27 -1.13
CA ALA A 233 -16.40 -9.23 -2.14
C ALA A 233 -16.87 -9.94 -3.42
N ARG A 234 -16.33 -9.49 -4.56
CA ARG A 234 -16.62 -10.05 -5.87
C ARG A 234 -15.33 -10.43 -6.56
N GLU A 235 -15.38 -11.50 -7.34
CA GLU A 235 -14.27 -11.81 -8.24
C GLU A 235 -14.35 -10.89 -9.46
N VAL A 236 -13.23 -10.23 -9.76
CA VAL A 236 -13.06 -9.44 -10.98
C VAL A 236 -11.81 -9.92 -11.69
N ARG A 237 -11.89 -10.06 -13.01
CA ARG A 237 -10.72 -10.36 -13.85
C ARG A 237 -10.23 -9.07 -14.47
N VAL A 238 -8.94 -8.80 -14.33
CA VAL A 238 -8.34 -7.56 -14.78
C VAL A 238 -6.98 -7.82 -15.41
N ASN A 239 -6.61 -6.94 -16.32
CA ASN A 239 -5.32 -6.95 -16.99
C ASN A 239 -4.48 -5.81 -16.37
N PRO A 240 -3.56 -6.11 -15.44
CA PRO A 240 -2.84 -5.10 -14.69
C PRO A 240 -1.91 -4.30 -15.61
N LEU A 241 -1.99 -2.97 -15.57
CA LEU A 241 -1.20 -2.07 -16.41
C LEU A 241 -0.11 -1.34 -15.62
N GLY A 242 -0.33 -1.11 -14.33
CA GLY A 242 0.68 -0.56 -13.43
C GLY A 242 0.09 -0.02 -12.13
N ILE A 243 0.98 0.46 -11.27
CA ILE A 243 0.64 0.94 -9.93
C ILE A 243 0.71 2.46 -9.87
N VAL A 244 -0.28 3.03 -9.19
CA VAL A 244 -0.49 4.46 -9.05
C VAL A 244 -0.55 4.79 -7.57
N TYR A 245 0.24 5.77 -7.13
CA TYR A 245 0.15 6.31 -5.78
C TYR A 245 -0.51 7.68 -5.78
N TYR A 246 -1.48 7.86 -4.88
CA TYR A 246 -2.16 9.13 -4.66
C TYR A 246 -1.96 9.63 -3.23
N TRP A 247 -1.16 10.67 -3.15
CA TRP A 247 -0.65 11.21 -1.89
C TRP A 247 -1.71 11.88 -1.01
N ALA A 248 -2.71 12.53 -1.60
CA ALA A 248 -3.68 13.30 -0.80
C ALA A 248 -4.52 12.41 0.12
N LEU A 249 -4.69 11.13 -0.26
CA LEU A 249 -5.36 10.12 0.54
C LEU A 249 -4.41 9.02 1.05
N ASP A 250 -3.09 9.18 0.83
CA ASP A 250 -2.05 8.17 1.09
C ASP A 250 -2.48 6.75 0.66
N ASN A 251 -2.92 6.63 -0.59
CA ASN A 251 -3.54 5.42 -1.10
C ASN A 251 -2.87 4.93 -2.38
N TRP A 252 -2.79 3.60 -2.51
CA TRP A 252 -2.24 2.93 -3.68
C TRP A 252 -3.34 2.30 -4.52
N TYR A 253 -3.19 2.37 -5.83
CA TYR A 253 -4.17 1.90 -6.79
C TYR A 253 -3.51 1.09 -7.89
N LEU A 254 -4.19 0.04 -8.31
CA LEU A 254 -3.88 -0.69 -9.51
C LEU A 254 -4.66 -0.07 -10.67
N ALA A 255 -3.95 0.46 -11.67
CA ALA A 255 -4.54 0.73 -12.97
C ALA A 255 -4.59 -0.58 -13.75
N ALA A 256 -5.78 -0.98 -14.17
CA ALA A 256 -5.96 -2.21 -14.91
C ALA A 256 -7.05 -2.07 -15.97
N GLN A 257 -6.80 -2.69 -17.12
CA GLN A 257 -7.78 -2.87 -18.16
C GLN A 257 -8.82 -3.91 -17.72
N ASP A 258 -10.08 -3.64 -18.00
CA ASP A 258 -11.17 -4.58 -17.79
C ASP A 258 -11.01 -5.77 -18.76
N ASN A 259 -11.03 -6.99 -18.23
CA ASN A 259 -10.78 -8.18 -19.04
C ASN A 259 -11.86 -8.41 -20.11
N GLU A 260 -13.11 -8.02 -19.85
CA GLU A 260 -14.22 -8.17 -20.81
C GLU A 260 -14.33 -6.97 -21.73
N ARG A 261 -13.84 -5.80 -21.31
CA ARG A 261 -13.88 -4.55 -22.07
C ARG A 261 -12.48 -3.92 -22.13
N PRO A 262 -11.59 -4.40 -23.00
CA PRO A 262 -10.20 -3.95 -23.08
C PRO A 262 -10.01 -2.42 -23.20
N GLN A 263 -10.95 -1.71 -23.84
CA GLN A 263 -10.91 -0.26 -23.96
C GLN A 263 -11.18 0.49 -22.63
N GLN A 264 -11.68 -0.19 -21.60
CA GLN A 264 -11.99 0.40 -20.29
C GLN A 264 -10.84 0.14 -19.32
N ILE A 265 -10.12 1.20 -18.96
CA ILE A 265 -9.13 1.17 -17.88
C ILE A 265 -9.80 1.68 -16.60
N LYS A 266 -9.68 0.90 -15.52
CA LYS A 266 -10.25 1.19 -14.21
C LYS A 266 -9.14 1.16 -13.16
N THR A 267 -9.41 1.84 -12.05
CA THR A 267 -8.51 1.88 -10.90
C THR A 267 -9.10 1.06 -9.75
N TYR A 268 -8.25 0.28 -9.10
CA TYR A 268 -8.61 -0.57 -7.98
C TYR A 268 -7.76 -0.20 -6.77
N LEU A 269 -8.37 0.35 -5.72
CA LEU A 269 -7.68 0.63 -4.46
C LEU A 269 -7.06 -0.66 -3.90
N LEU A 270 -5.76 -0.66 -3.63
CA LEU A 270 -5.03 -1.86 -3.18
C LEU A 270 -5.55 -2.41 -1.87
N ASP A 271 -5.90 -1.54 -0.92
CA ASP A 271 -6.45 -1.92 0.38
C ASP A 271 -7.79 -2.68 0.28
N ARG A 272 -8.43 -2.65 -0.90
CA ARG A 272 -9.68 -3.39 -1.21
C ARG A 272 -9.45 -4.72 -1.93
N ILE A 273 -8.21 -5.06 -2.29
CA ILE A 273 -7.83 -6.32 -2.93
C ILE A 273 -7.55 -7.36 -1.84
N LEU A 274 -8.48 -8.28 -1.67
CA LEU A 274 -8.39 -9.33 -0.64
C LEU A 274 -7.49 -10.48 -1.06
N LEU A 275 -7.49 -10.81 -2.35
CA LEU A 275 -6.63 -11.82 -2.99
C LEU A 275 -6.36 -11.41 -4.43
N ALA A 276 -5.20 -11.78 -4.96
CA ALA A 276 -4.81 -11.53 -6.35
C ALA A 276 -4.10 -12.75 -6.94
N GLU A 277 -4.75 -13.51 -7.82
CA GLU A 277 -4.21 -14.76 -8.38
C GLU A 277 -3.97 -14.62 -9.89
N SER A 278 -2.83 -15.13 -10.36
CA SER A 278 -2.63 -15.28 -11.81
C SER A 278 -3.65 -16.26 -12.36
N THR A 279 -4.20 -15.95 -13.52
CA THR A 279 -5.06 -16.89 -14.26
C THR A 279 -4.28 -17.83 -15.17
N GLY A 280 -2.96 -17.62 -15.30
CA GLY A 280 -2.12 -18.31 -16.28
C GLY A 280 -2.38 -17.91 -17.74
N VAL A 281 -3.29 -16.96 -17.98
CA VAL A 281 -3.60 -16.42 -19.30
C VAL A 281 -2.86 -15.10 -19.48
N ASN A 282 -2.19 -14.93 -20.62
CA ASN A 282 -1.57 -13.66 -20.96
C ASN A 282 -2.57 -12.74 -21.69
N PHE A 283 -2.45 -11.43 -21.48
CA PHE A 283 -3.22 -10.41 -22.20
C PHE A 283 -2.34 -9.59 -23.13
N SER A 284 -2.96 -8.96 -24.13
CA SER A 284 -2.30 -8.01 -25.02
C SER A 284 -2.22 -6.65 -24.33
N PHE A 285 -1.01 -6.23 -23.96
CA PHE A 285 -0.77 -4.90 -23.42
C PHE A 285 -1.17 -3.84 -24.47
N PRO A 286 -1.94 -2.80 -24.10
CA PRO A 286 -2.40 -1.81 -25.07
C PRO A 286 -1.23 -1.11 -25.76
N GLU A 287 -1.23 -1.09 -27.09
CA GLU A 287 -0.14 -0.48 -27.86
C GLU A 287 -0.04 1.01 -27.58
N GLY A 288 1.18 1.50 -27.36
CA GLY A 288 1.46 2.91 -27.06
C GLY A 288 0.96 3.40 -25.70
N PHE A 289 0.36 2.55 -24.88
CA PHE A 289 -0.10 2.95 -23.55
C PHE A 289 1.09 3.20 -22.61
N ARG A 290 1.11 4.39 -22.03
CA ARG A 290 2.02 4.78 -20.96
C ARG A 290 1.22 5.28 -19.78
N LEU A 291 1.50 4.74 -18.60
CA LEU A 291 0.76 5.11 -17.39
C LEU A 291 0.98 6.58 -17.03
N GLU A 292 2.20 7.10 -17.23
CA GLU A 292 2.53 8.52 -17.07
C GLU A 292 1.66 9.41 -17.98
N ASP A 293 1.54 9.08 -19.27
CA ASP A 293 0.72 9.86 -20.20
C ASP A 293 -0.77 9.75 -19.89
N TRP A 294 -1.23 8.58 -19.43
CA TRP A 294 -2.61 8.39 -18.99
C TRP A 294 -2.95 9.27 -17.80
N TYR A 295 -2.03 9.50 -16.85
CA TYR A 295 -2.25 10.37 -15.68
C TYR A 295 -1.79 11.81 -15.86
N ARG A 296 -1.25 12.20 -17.02
CA ARG A 296 -0.60 13.51 -17.25
C ARG A 296 -1.36 14.71 -16.70
N PHE A 297 -2.68 14.78 -16.93
CA PHE A 297 -3.52 15.91 -16.52
C PHE A 297 -4.28 15.66 -15.22
N SER A 298 -4.27 14.44 -14.69
CA SER A 298 -5.09 14.09 -13.54
C SER A 298 -4.58 14.77 -12.28
N TRP A 299 -5.49 15.30 -11.46
CA TRP A 299 -5.15 15.79 -10.12
C TRP A 299 -5.05 14.66 -9.10
N GLY A 300 -5.90 13.65 -9.22
CA GLY A 300 -5.85 12.44 -8.43
C GLY A 300 -6.09 11.20 -9.27
N VAL A 301 -6.74 10.21 -8.67
CA VAL A 301 -6.86 8.88 -9.27
C VAL A 301 -8.09 8.77 -10.15
N PHE A 302 -9.12 9.56 -9.82
CA PHE A 302 -10.37 9.56 -10.56
C PHE A 302 -10.21 10.40 -11.81
N ARG A 303 -10.63 9.83 -12.93
CA ARG A 303 -10.49 10.44 -14.25
C ARG A 303 -11.83 10.47 -14.95
N GLN A 304 -12.16 11.63 -15.51
CA GLN A 304 -13.30 11.79 -16.42
C GLN A 304 -12.84 11.84 -17.88
N GLY A 305 -11.55 12.04 -18.13
CA GLY A 305 -10.97 12.12 -19.47
C GLY A 305 -11.11 13.48 -20.14
N ASN A 306 -11.67 14.48 -19.44
CA ASN A 306 -11.95 15.81 -19.96
C ASN A 306 -11.23 16.89 -19.14
N PRO A 307 -9.91 17.05 -19.31
CA PRO A 307 -9.14 18.00 -18.52
C PRO A 307 -9.47 19.45 -18.92
N VAL A 308 -9.68 20.29 -17.91
CA VAL A 308 -10.05 21.71 -18.06
C VAL A 308 -8.95 22.63 -17.55
N ASP A 309 -8.87 23.83 -18.11
CA ASP A 309 -7.90 24.83 -17.65
C ASP A 309 -8.36 25.45 -16.33
N VAL A 310 -7.46 25.49 -15.35
CA VAL A 310 -7.68 26.06 -14.03
C VAL A 310 -6.72 27.21 -13.78
N LYS A 311 -7.20 28.20 -13.03
CA LYS A 311 -6.42 29.36 -12.62
C LYS A 311 -6.69 29.65 -11.15
N ILE A 312 -5.63 29.62 -10.36
CA ILE A 312 -5.70 29.70 -8.90
C ILE A 312 -4.68 30.73 -8.44
N ARG A 313 -5.10 31.64 -7.56
CA ARG A 313 -4.22 32.60 -6.90
C ARG A 313 -3.97 32.14 -5.48
N PHE A 314 -2.70 32.05 -5.11
CA PHE A 314 -2.27 31.76 -3.76
C PHE A 314 -1.75 33.03 -3.10
N HIS A 315 -2.35 33.36 -1.96
CA HIS A 315 -1.92 34.44 -1.08
C HIS A 315 -0.88 33.90 -0.11
N ASP A 316 0.16 34.67 0.19
CA ASP A 316 1.20 34.23 1.12
C ASP A 316 0.71 34.28 2.57
N TYR A 317 -0.11 33.29 2.92
CA TYR A 317 -0.68 33.05 4.22
C TYR A 317 -0.05 31.78 4.79
N TYR A 318 0.70 31.89 5.90
CA TYR A 318 1.31 30.74 6.57
C TYR A 318 2.23 29.88 5.67
N ALA A 319 3.13 30.53 4.91
CA ALA A 319 4.06 29.88 3.96
C ALA A 319 3.39 29.07 2.83
N THR A 320 2.15 29.41 2.48
CA THR A 320 1.38 28.77 1.41
C THR A 320 2.15 28.74 0.08
N VAL A 321 2.81 29.83 -0.31
CA VAL A 321 3.56 29.90 -1.57
C VAL A 321 4.67 28.85 -1.64
N GLN A 322 5.43 28.70 -0.55
CA GLN A 322 6.51 27.71 -0.47
C GLN A 322 5.95 26.28 -0.53
N ARG A 323 4.87 26.00 0.21
CA ARG A 323 4.19 24.70 0.17
C ARG A 323 3.68 24.35 -1.23
N VAL A 324 3.05 25.29 -1.93
CA VAL A 324 2.55 25.07 -3.30
C VAL A 324 3.70 24.74 -4.25
N ARG A 325 4.82 25.44 -4.17
CA ARG A 325 6.02 25.13 -4.99
C ARG A 325 6.53 23.72 -4.76
N GLU A 326 6.62 23.29 -3.51
CA GLU A 326 7.10 21.95 -3.15
C GLU A 326 6.14 20.87 -3.64
N GLU A 327 4.84 21.05 -3.44
CA GLU A 327 3.83 20.06 -3.83
C GLU A 327 3.63 19.97 -5.36
N LEU A 328 3.89 21.06 -6.10
CA LEU A 328 3.80 21.14 -7.56
C LEU A 328 5.13 20.96 -8.31
N ALA A 329 6.25 20.78 -7.62
CA ALA A 329 7.59 20.71 -8.24
C ALA A 329 7.70 19.66 -9.36
N ASN A 330 6.95 18.56 -9.25
CA ASN A 330 6.95 17.47 -10.23
C ASN A 330 5.79 17.53 -11.24
N ARG A 331 4.93 18.57 -11.18
CA ARG A 331 3.79 18.72 -12.08
C ARG A 331 4.21 19.47 -13.36
N LYS A 332 4.41 18.71 -14.44
CA LYS A 332 4.89 19.25 -15.73
C LYS A 332 3.84 20.08 -16.49
N THR A 333 2.56 19.96 -16.14
CA THR A 333 1.46 20.64 -16.85
C THR A 333 1.17 22.04 -16.31
N CYS A 334 1.66 22.38 -15.11
CA CYS A 334 1.36 23.66 -14.48
C CYS A 334 2.43 24.71 -14.76
N THR A 335 2.01 25.98 -14.78
CA THR A 335 2.86 27.16 -14.83
C THR A 335 2.66 27.95 -13.53
N LEU A 336 3.77 28.32 -12.90
CA LEU A 336 3.80 29.13 -11.68
C LEU A 336 4.36 30.52 -12.02
N ARG A 337 3.64 31.58 -11.68
CA ARG A 337 4.06 32.97 -11.87
C ARG A 337 3.86 33.77 -10.59
N GLU A 338 4.85 34.57 -10.21
CA GLU A 338 4.67 35.55 -9.14
C GLU A 338 4.11 36.85 -9.71
N GLU A 339 3.01 37.32 -9.13
CA GLU A 339 2.37 38.59 -9.49
C GLU A 339 1.95 39.31 -8.22
N ASN A 340 2.47 40.52 -8.00
CA ASN A 340 2.08 41.41 -6.89
C ASN A 340 2.15 40.78 -5.48
N GLY A 341 3.15 39.92 -5.22
CA GLY A 341 3.31 39.24 -3.93
C GLY A 341 2.42 37.99 -3.75
N HIS A 342 1.73 37.57 -4.80
CA HIS A 342 0.94 36.35 -4.85
C HIS A 342 1.53 35.35 -5.85
N LEU A 343 1.24 34.07 -5.65
CA LEU A 343 1.59 33.03 -6.61
C LEU A 343 0.36 32.66 -7.46
N LEU A 344 0.46 32.90 -8.76
CA LEU A 344 -0.53 32.48 -9.73
C LEU A 344 -0.15 31.10 -10.29
N VAL A 345 -1.10 30.17 -10.22
CA VAL A 345 -0.98 28.82 -10.79
C VAL A 345 -1.97 28.68 -11.93
N GLU A 346 -1.46 28.39 -13.12
CA GLU A 346 -2.24 28.06 -14.32
C GLU A 346 -1.91 26.62 -14.72
N ASP A 347 -2.92 25.81 -14.96
CA ASP A 347 -2.75 24.37 -15.19
C ASP A 347 -3.93 23.76 -15.93
N ARG A 348 -3.75 22.56 -16.47
CA ARG A 348 -4.80 21.79 -17.13
C ARG A 348 -5.08 20.50 -16.37
N VAL A 349 -6.29 20.37 -15.84
CA VAL A 349 -6.63 19.42 -14.78
C VAL A 349 -7.84 18.55 -15.14
N ASP A 350 -7.69 17.23 -15.01
CA ASP A 350 -8.80 16.26 -14.88
C ASP A 350 -8.97 15.94 -13.37
N GLY A 351 -10.20 15.90 -12.86
CA GLY A 351 -10.47 15.65 -11.44
C GLY A 351 -10.59 16.91 -10.56
N LEU A 352 -11.47 17.85 -10.93
CA LEU A 352 -11.72 19.09 -10.17
C LEU A 352 -12.14 18.86 -8.71
N ALA A 353 -12.87 17.78 -8.43
CA ALA A 353 -13.29 17.45 -7.06
C ALA A 353 -12.08 17.13 -6.15
N GLU A 354 -11.10 16.40 -6.66
CA GLU A 354 -9.85 16.10 -5.95
C GLU A 354 -8.98 17.36 -5.80
N LEU A 355 -9.01 18.26 -6.80
CA LEU A 355 -8.36 19.58 -6.72
C LEU A 355 -9.01 20.46 -5.64
N ALA A 356 -10.34 20.50 -5.58
CA ALA A 356 -11.06 21.24 -4.55
C ALA A 356 -10.67 20.76 -3.14
N VAL A 357 -10.51 19.43 -2.94
CA VAL A 357 -10.03 18.86 -1.66
C VAL A 357 -8.68 19.42 -1.25
N TRP A 358 -7.75 19.49 -2.21
CA TRP A 358 -6.43 20.04 -1.97
C TRP A 358 -6.47 21.52 -1.61
N LEU A 359 -7.26 22.32 -2.34
CA LEU A 359 -7.39 23.76 -2.10
C LEU A 359 -7.92 24.09 -0.71
N ARG A 360 -8.85 23.29 -0.18
CA ARG A 360 -9.36 23.46 1.20
C ARG A 360 -8.24 23.38 2.24
N GLY A 361 -7.18 22.63 1.96
CA GLY A 361 -6.00 22.50 2.84
C GLY A 361 -5.17 23.78 2.99
N PHE A 362 -5.47 24.85 2.25
CA PHE A 362 -4.84 26.16 2.36
C PHE A 362 -5.74 27.21 3.02
N GLY A 363 -7.00 26.87 3.34
CA GLY A 363 -7.96 27.80 3.89
C GLY A 363 -8.07 29.09 3.07
N PRO A 364 -7.97 30.29 3.69
CA PRO A 364 -8.08 31.57 2.98
C PRO A 364 -6.86 31.88 2.08
N GLY A 365 -5.80 31.07 2.12
CA GLY A 365 -4.60 31.24 1.30
C GLY A 365 -4.79 30.90 -0.18
N ALA A 366 -5.92 30.29 -0.58
CA ALA A 366 -6.18 29.87 -1.96
C ALA A 366 -7.47 30.50 -2.50
N GLU A 367 -7.38 31.10 -3.68
CA GLU A 367 -8.50 31.74 -4.38
C GLU A 367 -8.66 31.15 -5.79
N VAL A 368 -9.82 30.58 -6.08
CA VAL A 368 -10.14 30.04 -7.42
C VAL A 368 -10.58 31.17 -8.34
N ILE A 369 -9.73 31.51 -9.32
CA ILE A 369 -10.06 32.49 -10.37
C ILE A 369 -10.97 31.86 -11.42
N GLY A 370 -10.71 30.60 -11.77
CA GLY A 370 -11.55 29.81 -12.66
C GLY A 370 -11.10 28.34 -12.76
N PRO A 371 -11.92 27.45 -13.32
CA PRO A 371 -13.24 27.70 -13.90
C PRO A 371 -14.33 27.86 -12.82
N LYS A 372 -15.51 28.33 -13.23
CA LYS A 372 -16.66 28.47 -12.32
C LYS A 372 -16.98 27.16 -11.60
N GLU A 373 -16.91 26.03 -12.30
CA GLU A 373 -17.15 24.71 -11.72
C GLU A 373 -16.25 24.40 -10.52
N LEU A 374 -14.95 24.70 -10.60
CA LEU A 374 -14.03 24.52 -9.48
C LEU A 374 -14.36 25.46 -8.31
N ARG A 375 -14.76 26.71 -8.62
CA ARG A 375 -15.18 27.67 -7.61
C ARG A 375 -16.45 27.17 -6.89
N ASP A 376 -17.44 26.71 -7.64
CA ASP A 376 -18.71 26.21 -7.10
C ASP A 376 -18.47 24.99 -6.19
N LEU A 377 -17.52 24.10 -6.53
CA LEU A 377 -17.10 22.98 -5.67
C LEU A 377 -16.53 23.47 -4.33
N VAL A 378 -15.58 24.40 -4.37
CA VAL A 378 -14.95 24.95 -3.15
C VAL A 378 -15.97 25.70 -2.29
N VAL A 379 -16.84 26.52 -2.89
CA VAL A 379 -17.88 27.26 -2.17
C VAL A 379 -18.84 26.32 -1.46
N ASN A 380 -19.38 25.31 -2.15
CA ASN A 380 -20.29 24.34 -1.56
C ASN A 380 -19.65 23.53 -0.42
N ASP A 381 -18.34 23.26 -0.48
CA ASP A 381 -17.65 22.62 0.64
C ASP A 381 -17.48 23.56 1.84
N LEU A 382 -17.22 24.85 1.61
CA LEU A 382 -17.13 25.86 2.66
C LEU A 382 -18.49 26.11 3.33
N GLU A 383 -19.58 26.15 2.55
CA GLU A 383 -20.95 26.27 3.08
C GLU A 383 -21.28 25.12 4.05
N LYS A 384 -20.97 23.88 3.67
CA LYS A 384 -21.13 22.71 4.55
C LYS A 384 -20.28 22.79 5.82
N ILE A 385 -19.09 23.37 5.71
CA ILE A 385 -18.22 23.59 6.87
C ILE A 385 -18.87 24.63 7.81
N LEU A 386 -19.41 25.73 7.28
CA LEU A 386 -20.12 26.74 8.06
C LEU A 386 -21.34 26.14 8.78
N GLU A 387 -22.14 25.32 8.09
CA GLU A 387 -23.28 24.61 8.68
C GLU A 387 -22.87 23.75 9.90
N ILE A 388 -21.70 23.09 9.85
CA ILE A 388 -21.17 22.29 10.96
C ILE A 388 -20.86 23.16 12.19
N TYR A 389 -20.41 24.40 11.96
CA TYR A 389 -20.12 25.37 13.02
C TYR A 389 -21.34 26.18 13.45
N GLY A 390 -22.48 26.02 12.77
CA GLY A 390 -23.74 26.72 13.08
C GLY A 390 -23.84 28.14 12.54
N GLU A 391 -23.06 28.45 11.50
CA GLU A 391 -23.10 29.73 10.77
C GLU A 391 -23.88 29.63 9.45
#